data_AF-A0A5J4E1K5-F1
#
_entry.id   AF-A0A5J4E1K5-F1
#
_cell.length_a   1.000
_cell.length_b   1.000
_cell.length_c   1.000
_cell.angle_alpha   90.00
_cell.angle_beta   90.00
_cell.angle_gamma   90.00
#
_symmetry.space_group_name_H-M   'P 1'
#
loop_
_entity.id
_entity.type
_entity.pdbx_description
1 polymer ?
#
loop_
_entity_poly.entity_id
_entity_poly.type
_entity_poly.pdbx_seq_one_letter_code
_entity_poly.pdbx_strand_id
1 'polypeptide(L)'
;MSTTSALHEGQRGLCFVRGRQDDQIVLTTYGRSSGFCVDPIEKKPLNHFLPGTPVLSFGTAGCNLTCKFCQNWDISKARETVEHTFGTIKARMGATHFLMKRLPNVATEMALSVLAYNLTRAMNIVGIEPLIAAIRA
;
A
#
# COMPACT_ATOMS: atom_id res chain seq x y z
N MET A 1 28.27 -18.45 8.61
CA MET A 1 28.20 -16.97 8.62
C MET A 1 28.57 -16.46 7.24
N SER A 2 27.59 -16.13 6.39
CA SER A 2 27.83 -15.50 5.09
C SER A 2 26.57 -14.71 4.71
N THR A 3 26.36 -13.58 5.38
CA THR A 3 25.11 -12.82 5.28
C THR A 3 25.37 -11.32 5.40
N THR A 4 26.10 -10.75 4.42
CA THR A 4 26.06 -9.29 4.11
C THR A 4 26.74 -8.87 2.79
N SER A 5 27.47 -9.74 2.08
CA SER A 5 28.44 -9.33 1.04
C SER A 5 28.11 -9.74 -0.42
N ALA A 6 26.89 -9.53 -0.91
CA ALA A 6 26.55 -9.92 -2.30
C ALA A 6 25.70 -8.91 -3.10
N LEU A 7 25.78 -7.61 -2.79
CA LEU A 7 25.26 -6.57 -3.67
C LEU A 7 26.41 -5.65 -4.09
N HIS A 8 26.57 -5.46 -5.40
CA HIS A 8 27.43 -4.42 -5.96
C HIS A 8 26.81 -3.04 -5.69
N GLU A 9 27.64 -1.99 -5.74
CA GLU A 9 27.16 -0.61 -5.61
C GLU A 9 26.07 -0.33 -6.66
N GLY A 10 24.97 0.30 -6.25
CA GLY A 10 23.79 0.53 -7.09
C GLY A 10 22.94 -0.71 -7.39
N GLN A 11 23.35 -1.92 -6.95
CA GLN A 11 22.59 -3.14 -7.16
C GLN A 11 21.43 -3.25 -6.16
N ARG A 12 20.29 -3.73 -6.66
CA ARG A 12 19.13 -4.12 -5.85
C ARG A 12 19.05 -5.64 -5.72
N GLY A 13 18.59 -6.11 -4.57
CA GLY A 13 18.30 -7.52 -4.32
C GLY A 13 17.08 -8.01 -5.09
N LEU A 14 16.81 -9.32 -4.99
CA LEU A 14 15.67 -10.00 -5.63
C LEU A 14 14.30 -9.44 -5.22
N CYS A 15 14.23 -8.76 -4.08
CA CYS A 15 13.04 -8.07 -3.59
C CYS A 15 12.85 -6.66 -4.17
N PHE A 16 13.81 -6.14 -4.94
CA PHE A 16 13.85 -4.80 -5.56
C PHE A 16 13.84 -3.58 -4.62
N VAL A 17 13.55 -3.78 -3.33
CA VAL A 17 13.42 -2.70 -2.34
C VAL A 17 14.62 -2.56 -1.41
N ARG A 18 15.45 -3.60 -1.29
CA ARG A 18 16.76 -3.54 -0.63
C ARG A 18 17.82 -3.36 -1.71
N GLY A 19 18.63 -2.32 -1.60
CA GLY A 19 19.76 -2.07 -2.51
C GLY A 19 21.00 -1.61 -1.76
N ARG A 20 22.14 -1.62 -2.43
CA ARG A 20 23.38 -1.03 -1.91
C ARG A 20 23.55 0.38 -2.48
N GLN A 21 23.72 1.36 -1.60
CA GLN A 21 24.02 2.75 -1.93
C GLN A 21 25.02 3.29 -0.90
N ASP A 22 26.08 3.96 -1.37
CA ASP A 22 27.10 4.59 -0.52
C ASP A 22 27.73 3.60 0.47
N ASP A 23 28.02 2.38 0.00
CA ASP A 23 28.52 1.26 0.80
C ASP A 23 27.56 0.78 1.92
N GLN A 24 26.29 1.18 1.87
CA GLN A 24 25.26 0.80 2.84
C GLN A 24 24.09 0.09 2.17
N ILE A 25 23.44 -0.80 2.92
CA ILE A 25 22.17 -1.38 2.48
C ILE A 25 21.03 -0.41 2.81
N VAL A 26 20.39 0.11 1.78
CA VAL A 26 19.26 1.02 1.87
C VAL A 26 17.94 0.30 1.57
N LEU A 27 16.88 0.68 2.29
CA LEU A 27 15.52 0.19 2.06
C LEU A 27 14.68 1.31 1.44
N THR A 28 14.32 1.18 0.18
CA THR A 28 13.58 2.23 -0.57
C THR A 28 12.12 2.38 -0.11
N THR A 29 11.61 1.39 0.63
CA THR A 29 10.24 1.33 1.14
C THR A 29 10.15 1.50 2.64
N TYR A 30 11.21 1.95 3.31
CA TYR A 30 11.15 2.25 4.73
C TYR A 30 10.04 3.26 5.05
N GLY A 31 9.23 2.96 6.07
CA GLY A 31 8.09 3.78 6.47
C GLY A 31 6.92 3.83 5.47
N ARG A 32 6.94 3.03 4.41
CA ARG A 32 5.88 2.98 3.38
C ARG A 32 5.12 1.66 3.45
N SER A 33 3.80 1.73 3.56
CA SER A 33 2.94 0.54 3.54
C SER A 33 2.29 0.38 2.18
N SER A 34 2.27 -0.85 1.66
CA SER A 34 1.47 -1.21 0.48
C SER A 34 0.02 -1.54 0.84
N GLY A 35 -0.29 -1.66 2.13
CA GLY A 35 -1.63 -1.94 2.63
C GLY A 35 -1.63 -2.60 4.01
N PHE A 36 -2.76 -2.47 4.69
CA PHE A 36 -3.07 -3.18 5.93
C PHE A 36 -4.51 -3.69 5.88
N CYS A 37 -4.77 -4.80 6.57
CA CYS A 37 -6.10 -5.39 6.67
C CYS A 37 -6.23 -6.16 7.99
N VAL A 38 -7.39 -6.08 8.63
CA VAL A 38 -7.75 -6.96 9.75
C VAL A 38 -8.62 -8.07 9.18
N ASP A 39 -8.09 -9.28 9.15
CA ASP A 39 -8.75 -10.47 8.62
C ASP A 39 -8.75 -11.57 9.69
N PRO A 40 -9.60 -12.61 9.57
CA PRO A 40 -9.48 -13.82 10.38
C PRO A 40 -8.12 -14.51 10.17
N ILE A 41 -7.58 -15.12 11.23
CA ILE A 41 -6.29 -15.81 11.23
C ILE A 41 -6.20 -16.94 10.19
N GLU A 42 -7.32 -17.53 9.79
CA GLU A 42 -7.43 -18.61 8.80
C GLU A 42 -6.97 -18.20 7.41
N LYS A 43 -6.89 -16.89 7.13
CA LYS A 43 -6.31 -16.38 5.89
C LYS A 43 -4.79 -16.57 5.84
N LYS A 44 -4.14 -16.75 6.99
CA LYS A 44 -2.69 -16.97 7.09
C LYS A 44 -2.39 -18.46 6.93
N PRO A 45 -1.22 -18.83 6.38
CA PRO A 45 -0.81 -20.23 6.20
C PRO A 45 -0.37 -20.85 7.54
N LEU A 46 -1.25 -20.84 8.55
CA LEU A 46 -1.04 -21.37 9.89
C LEU A 46 -2.09 -22.45 10.16
N ASN A 47 -1.66 -23.65 10.54
CA ASN A 47 -2.57 -24.76 10.80
C ASN A 47 -3.15 -24.67 12.22
N HIS A 48 -4.48 -24.62 12.34
CA HIS A 48 -5.22 -24.63 13.62
C HIS A 48 -4.65 -23.64 14.65
N PHE A 49 -4.26 -22.45 14.20
CA PHE A 49 -3.69 -21.43 15.06
C PHE A 49 -4.77 -20.40 15.40
N LEU A 50 -5.24 -20.40 16.66
CA LEU A 50 -6.22 -19.48 17.22
C LEU A 50 -7.50 -19.24 16.38
N PRO A 51 -8.28 -20.30 16.03
CA PRO A 51 -9.42 -20.15 15.13
C PRO A 51 -10.43 -19.08 15.55
N GLY A 52 -10.96 -18.33 14.58
CA GLY A 52 -11.93 -17.26 14.77
C GLY A 52 -11.34 -15.94 15.27
N THR A 53 -10.04 -15.88 15.56
CA THR A 53 -9.41 -14.65 16.06
C THR A 53 -9.03 -13.68 14.93
N PRO A 54 -9.17 -12.37 15.13
CA PRO A 54 -8.72 -11.37 14.17
C PRO A 54 -7.19 -11.21 14.22
N VAL A 55 -6.57 -11.00 13.05
CA VAL A 55 -5.15 -10.69 12.92
C VAL A 55 -4.92 -9.45 12.08
N LEU A 56 -4.07 -8.54 12.57
CA LEU A 56 -3.61 -7.39 11.80
C LEU A 56 -2.57 -7.84 10.78
N SER A 57 -2.91 -7.69 9.49
CA SER A 57 -2.01 -7.88 8.37
C SER A 57 -1.45 -6.55 7.94
N PHE A 58 -0.13 -6.41 7.91
CA PHE A 58 0.57 -5.20 7.50
C PHE A 58 1.75 -5.59 6.60
N GLY A 59 1.96 -4.86 5.50
CA GLY A 59 3.03 -5.15 4.56
C GLY A 59 3.52 -3.95 3.77
N THR A 60 4.70 -4.13 3.17
CA THR A 60 5.35 -3.23 2.22
C THR A 60 5.59 -3.99 0.91
N ALA A 61 5.92 -3.26 -0.16
CA ALA A 61 6.47 -3.86 -1.38
C ALA A 61 7.78 -4.63 -1.08
N GLY A 62 8.00 -5.71 -1.82
CA GLY A 62 9.23 -6.48 -1.86
C GLY A 62 9.25 -7.73 -0.96
N CYS A 63 9.69 -8.86 -1.55
CA CYS A 63 9.92 -10.13 -0.84
C CYS A 63 11.16 -10.85 -1.38
N ASN A 64 11.96 -11.44 -0.49
CA ASN A 64 13.17 -12.21 -0.84
C ASN A 64 12.86 -13.62 -1.38
N LEU A 65 11.59 -14.04 -1.34
CA LEU A 65 11.16 -15.36 -1.80
C LEU A 65 10.63 -15.31 -3.23
N THR A 66 10.63 -16.45 -3.91
CA THR A 66 10.07 -16.67 -5.25
C THR A 66 9.06 -17.81 -5.21
N CYS A 67 8.06 -17.67 -4.35
CA CYS A 67 7.03 -18.68 -4.16
C CYS A 67 6.22 -18.86 -5.45
N LYS A 68 6.05 -20.12 -5.90
CA LYS A 68 5.25 -20.45 -7.10
C LYS A 68 3.76 -20.11 -6.93
N PHE A 69 3.27 -20.12 -5.70
CA PHE A 69 1.85 -19.92 -5.35
C PHE A 69 1.67 -18.70 -4.43
N CYS A 70 2.35 -17.59 -4.74
CA CYS A 70 2.26 -16.38 -3.92
C CYS A 70 0.93 -15.65 -4.16
N GLN A 71 0.08 -15.59 -3.13
CA GLN A 71 -1.16 -14.79 -3.17
C GLN A 71 -0.89 -13.28 -3.23
N ASN A 72 0.32 -12.84 -2.88
CA ASN A 72 0.75 -11.44 -2.82
C ASN A 72 1.84 -11.14 -3.86
N TRP A 73 1.85 -11.86 -4.99
CA TRP A 73 2.94 -11.81 -5.97
C TRP A 73 3.20 -10.39 -6.50
N ASP A 74 2.13 -9.66 -6.85
CA ASP A 74 2.22 -8.31 -7.41
C ASP A 74 2.96 -7.34 -6.48
N ILE A 75 2.63 -7.38 -5.18
CA ILE A 75 3.27 -6.55 -4.15
C ILE A 75 4.69 -7.06 -3.84
N SER A 76 4.88 -8.38 -3.84
CA SER A 76 6.16 -9.03 -3.53
C SER A 76 7.25 -8.76 -4.57
N LYS A 77 6.85 -8.46 -5.81
CA LYS A 77 7.75 -8.14 -6.95
C LYS A 77 7.62 -6.71 -7.45
N ALA A 78 6.88 -5.86 -6.74
CA ALA A 78 6.84 -4.43 -7.00
C ALA A 78 8.21 -3.78 -6.74
N ARG A 79 8.61 -2.85 -7.62
CA ARG A 79 9.88 -2.09 -7.52
C ARG A 79 9.77 -0.83 -6.67
N GLU A 80 8.53 -0.43 -6.37
CA GLU A 80 8.16 0.74 -5.61
C GLU A 80 6.89 0.44 -4.81
N THR A 81 6.67 1.19 -3.72
CA THR A 81 5.41 1.09 -2.99
C THR A 81 4.36 1.89 -3.74
N VAL A 82 3.40 1.19 -4.34
CA VAL A 82 2.15 1.81 -4.74
C VAL A 82 1.27 1.76 -3.50
N GLU A 83 1.05 2.91 -2.85
CA GLU A 83 -0.11 2.98 -1.97
C GLU A 83 -1.31 2.60 -2.81
N HIS A 84 -2.12 1.66 -2.34
CA HIS A 84 -3.41 1.43 -2.96
C HIS A 84 -4.23 2.69 -2.72
N THR A 85 -4.10 3.69 -3.61
CA THR A 85 -4.71 5.02 -3.43
C THR A 85 -6.19 4.85 -3.13
N PHE A 86 -6.81 3.87 -3.77
CA PHE A 86 -8.15 3.43 -3.47
C PHE A 86 -8.37 3.01 -2.00
N GLY A 87 -7.56 2.10 -1.48
CA GLY A 87 -7.69 1.60 -0.11
C GLY A 87 -7.46 2.70 0.93
N THR A 88 -6.45 3.55 0.73
CA THR A 88 -6.16 4.69 1.61
C THR A 88 -7.27 5.75 1.55
N ILE A 89 -7.71 6.14 0.34
CA ILE A 89 -8.80 7.10 0.14
C ILE A 89 -10.07 6.59 0.81
N LYS A 90 -10.45 5.34 0.54
CA LYS A 90 -11.66 4.74 1.08
C LYS A 90 -11.60 4.60 2.59
N ALA A 91 -10.47 4.13 3.14
CA ALA A 91 -10.29 4.02 4.58
C ALA A 91 -10.40 5.40 5.26
N ARG A 92 -9.81 6.44 4.67
CA ARG A 92 -9.96 7.83 5.13
C ARG A 92 -11.42 8.30 5.07
N MET A 93 -12.20 7.76 4.13
CA MET A 93 -13.63 8.03 3.97
C MET A 93 -14.53 7.10 4.77
N GLY A 94 -13.97 6.31 5.68
CA GLY A 94 -14.73 5.46 6.61
C GLY A 94 -15.16 4.11 6.05
N ALA A 95 -14.64 3.66 4.92
CA ALA A 95 -14.97 2.36 4.34
C ALA A 95 -13.71 1.65 3.82
N THR A 96 -13.51 0.37 4.11
CA THR A 96 -12.40 -0.40 3.52
C THR A 96 -12.74 -1.01 2.16
N HIS A 97 -14.00 -0.95 1.75
CA HIS A 97 -14.55 -1.61 0.56
C HIS A 97 -15.62 -0.74 -0.13
N PHE A 98 -16.00 -1.13 -1.35
CA PHE A 98 -17.13 -0.52 -2.06
C PHE A 98 -18.46 -0.92 -1.41
N LEU A 99 -19.31 0.07 -1.15
CA LEU A 99 -20.66 -0.17 -0.64
C LEU A 99 -21.62 -0.54 -1.77
N MET A 100 -21.37 0.02 -2.95
CA MET A 100 -22.17 -0.20 -4.13
C MET A 100 -21.80 -1.51 -4.83
N LYS A 101 -22.77 -2.08 -5.54
CA LYS A 101 -22.61 -3.27 -6.38
C LYS A 101 -22.84 -2.90 -7.84
N ARG A 102 -22.23 -3.68 -8.75
CA ARG A 102 -22.21 -3.50 -10.21
C ARG A 102 -21.28 -2.36 -10.66
N LEU A 103 -20.61 -2.59 -11.78
CA LEU A 103 -19.50 -1.76 -12.26
C LEU A 103 -19.85 -0.26 -12.37
N PRO A 104 -21.02 0.17 -12.91
CA PRO A 104 -21.34 1.59 -13.01
C PRO A 104 -21.46 2.29 -11.64
N ASN A 105 -22.05 1.62 -10.65
CA ASN A 105 -22.25 2.19 -9.33
C ASN A 105 -20.93 2.24 -8.54
N VAL A 106 -20.13 1.18 -8.66
CA VAL A 106 -18.78 1.10 -8.09
C VAL A 106 -17.86 2.18 -8.66
N ALA A 107 -17.94 2.42 -9.97
CA ALA A 107 -17.18 3.49 -10.62
C ALA A 107 -17.59 4.89 -10.12
N THR A 108 -18.90 5.11 -9.92
CA THR A 108 -19.40 6.37 -9.36
C THR A 108 -18.92 6.57 -7.92
N GLU A 109 -18.97 5.53 -7.09
CA GLU A 109 -18.49 5.56 -5.71
C GLU A 109 -16.98 5.85 -5.65
N MET A 110 -16.19 5.23 -6.53
CA MET A 110 -14.77 5.51 -6.69
C MET A 110 -14.53 6.98 -7.04
N ALA A 111 -15.23 7.50 -8.06
CA ALA A 111 -15.05 8.85 -8.55
C ALA A 111 -15.34 9.90 -7.47
N LEU A 112 -16.44 9.72 -6.73
CA LEU A 112 -16.78 10.58 -5.59
C LEU A 112 -15.73 10.50 -4.48
N SER A 113 -15.21 9.30 -4.21
CA SER A 113 -14.16 9.11 -3.21
C SER A 113 -12.85 9.81 -3.61
N VAL A 114 -12.48 9.76 -4.89
CA VAL A 114 -11.28 10.46 -5.38
C VAL A 114 -11.49 11.98 -5.35
N LEU A 115 -12.68 12.46 -5.75
CA LEU A 115 -13.00 13.88 -5.75
C LEU A 115 -12.92 14.48 -4.33
N ALA A 116 -13.60 13.88 -3.36
CA ALA A 116 -13.59 14.39 -1.99
C ALA A 116 -12.19 14.31 -1.36
N TYR A 117 -11.37 13.30 -1.70
CA TYR A 117 -9.97 13.25 -1.28
C TYR A 117 -9.16 14.42 -1.85
N ASN A 118 -9.27 14.66 -3.16
CA ASN A 118 -8.55 15.74 -3.83
C ASN A 118 -8.95 17.12 -3.30
N LEU A 119 -10.24 17.35 -3.05
CA LEU A 119 -10.72 18.59 -2.43
C LEU A 119 -10.17 18.76 -1.02
N THR A 120 -10.24 17.71 -0.19
CA THR A 120 -9.68 17.76 1.17
C THR A 120 -8.17 18.03 1.16
N ARG A 121 -7.46 17.42 0.21
CA ARG A 121 -6.02 17.65 0.03
C ARG A 121 -5.74 19.08 -0.44
N ALA A 122 -6.52 19.62 -1.39
CA ALA A 122 -6.37 21.00 -1.85
C ALA A 122 -6.61 22.00 -0.71
N MET A 123 -7.67 21.82 0.09
CA MET A 123 -7.95 22.64 1.26
C MET A 123 -6.80 22.61 2.27
N ASN A 124 -6.19 21.44 2.51
CA ASN A 124 -5.08 21.31 3.45
C ASN A 124 -3.76 21.92 2.94
N ILE A 125 -3.53 21.95 1.62
CA ILE A 125 -2.29 22.49 1.03
C ILE A 125 -2.39 24.00 0.82
N VAL A 126 -3.51 24.45 0.26
CA VAL A 126 -3.70 25.82 -0.24
C VAL A 126 -4.43 26.70 0.80
N GLY A 127 -5.15 26.08 1.74
CA GLY A 127 -6.08 26.78 2.63
C GLY A 127 -7.46 26.96 1.99
N ILE A 128 -8.50 27.08 2.82
CA ILE A 128 -9.90 27.16 2.37
C ILE A 128 -10.19 28.48 1.66
N GLU A 129 -9.81 29.61 2.26
CA GLU A 129 -10.07 30.95 1.70
C GLU A 129 -9.42 31.17 0.34
N PRO A 130 -8.10 30.88 0.13
CA PRO A 130 -7.49 31.05 -1.18
C PRO A 130 -8.06 30.10 -2.23
N LEU A 131 -8.47 28.88 -1.82
CA LEU A 131 -9.10 27.92 -2.72
C LEU A 131 -10.48 28.42 -3.21
N ILE A 132 -11.31 28.95 -2.32
CA ILE A 132 -12.61 29.52 -2.69
C ILE A 132 -12.44 30.72 -3.62
N ALA A 133 -11.46 31.59 -3.33
CA ALA A 133 -11.15 32.73 -4.19
C ALA A 133 -10.74 32.29 -5.61
N ALA A 134 -9.90 31.25 -5.72
CA ALA A 134 -9.46 30.71 -7.01
C ALA A 134 -10.58 30.05 -7.83
N ILE A 135 -11.60 29.46 -7.18
CA ILE A 135 -12.76 28.85 -7.87
C ILE A 135 -13.73 29.91 -8.39
N ARG A 136 -13.79 31.09 -7.76
CA ARG A 136 -14.70 32.19 -8.12
C ARG A 136 -14.14 33.11 -9.20
N ALA A 137 -12.84 33.01 -9.51
CA ALA A 137 -12.17 33.76 -10.57
C ALA A 137 -12.40 33.12 -11.93
#